data_AF-A0A3B6LQ54-F1
#
_entry.id   AF-A0A3B6LQ54-F1
#
_cell.length_a   1.000
_cell.length_b   1.000
_cell.length_c   1.000
_cell.angle_alpha   90.00
_cell.angle_beta   90.00
_cell.angle_gamma   90.00
#
_symmetry.space_group_name_H-M   'P 1'
#
loop_
_entity.id
_entity.type
_entity.pdbx_description
1 polymer ?
#
loop_
_entity_poly.entity_id
_entity_poly.type
_entity_poly.pdbx_seq_one_letter_code
_entity_poly.pdbx_strand_id
1 'polypeptide(L)'
;MEYDKRYTEYIRKSGLLPFISLVSCSMPKMNPCVIMALIDQWLPETHTFHFYAGEMTVTLQEVSLITGLPIKGHPICFSTDSDGWHEIMDGLIGREPGVQGKSTGASYHWITEHFGEWPADADDETVQQYTRAYLWYVVTWTLFFNRLV
;
A
#
# COMPACT_ATOMS: atom_id res chain seq x y z
N MET A 1 2.53 -2.39 12.40
CA MET A 1 3.41 -3.57 12.28
C MET A 1 4.80 -3.09 11.90
N GLU A 2 5.85 -3.67 12.48
CA GLU A 2 7.23 -3.33 12.12
C GLU A 2 7.71 -4.13 10.90
N TYR A 3 8.67 -3.58 10.16
CA TYR A 3 9.29 -4.26 9.02
C TYR A 3 10.26 -5.34 9.51
N ASP A 4 10.11 -6.57 9.02
CA ASP A 4 11.07 -7.66 9.26
C ASP A 4 11.93 -7.92 8.01
N LYS A 5 13.24 -8.17 8.22
CA LYS A 5 14.19 -8.45 7.13
C LYS A 5 13.83 -9.72 6.34
N ARG A 6 13.14 -10.69 6.93
CA ARG A 6 12.68 -11.91 6.25
C ARG A 6 11.67 -11.62 5.14
N TYR A 7 10.93 -10.52 5.24
CA TYR A 7 9.98 -10.09 4.20
C TYR A 7 10.68 -9.62 2.93
N THR A 8 11.94 -9.15 3.04
CA THR A 8 12.67 -8.48 1.96
C THR A 8 12.63 -9.28 0.66
N GLU A 9 12.91 -10.58 0.71
CA GLU A 9 13.01 -11.40 -0.49
C GLU A 9 11.64 -11.62 -1.15
N TYR A 10 10.58 -11.78 -0.35
CA TYR A 10 9.22 -11.90 -0.84
C TYR A 10 8.71 -10.61 -1.47
N ILE A 11 8.97 -9.47 -0.83
CA ILE A 11 8.60 -8.14 -1.31
C ILE A 11 9.42 -7.77 -2.57
N ARG A 12 10.67 -8.21 -2.66
CA ARG A 12 11.50 -8.03 -3.86
C ARG A 12 10.92 -8.77 -5.06
N LYS A 13 10.47 -10.01 -4.86
CA LYS A 13 9.85 -10.83 -5.92
C LYS A 13 8.53 -10.23 -6.43
N SER A 14 7.78 -9.52 -5.60
CA SER A 14 6.55 -8.82 -6.04
C SER A 14 6.82 -7.49 -6.74
N GLY A 15 8.07 -7.00 -6.74
CA GLY A 15 8.43 -5.70 -7.31
C GLY A 15 8.01 -4.51 -6.44
N LEU A 16 7.53 -4.75 -5.21
CA LEU A 16 7.05 -3.70 -4.30
C LEU A 16 8.14 -3.17 -3.36
N LEU A 17 9.36 -3.71 -3.42
CA LEU A 17 10.45 -3.29 -2.54
C LEU A 17 10.78 -1.80 -2.60
N PRO A 18 10.78 -1.13 -3.78
CA PRO A 18 10.98 0.31 -3.85
C PRO A 18 9.89 1.09 -3.12
N PHE A 19 8.61 0.72 -3.32
CA PHE A 19 7.47 1.32 -2.60
C PHE A 19 7.57 1.12 -1.09
N ILE A 20 7.86 -0.11 -0.62
CA ILE A 20 7.99 -0.40 0.82
C ILE A 20 9.15 0.37 1.44
N SER A 21 10.27 0.50 0.72
CA SER A 21 11.42 1.27 1.20
C SER A 21 11.06 2.76 1.33
N LEU A 22 10.33 3.31 0.36
CA LEU A 22 9.90 4.71 0.37
C LEU A 22 9.01 5.03 1.58
N VAL A 23 8.03 4.18 1.87
CA VAL A 23 7.04 4.42 2.93
C VAL A 23 7.51 4.01 4.33
N SER A 24 8.51 3.13 4.40
CA SER A 24 9.13 2.71 5.67
C SER A 24 10.26 3.64 6.11
N CYS A 25 10.87 4.38 5.17
CA CYS A 25 11.80 5.44 5.48
C CYS A 25 11.07 6.70 5.96
N SER A 26 11.74 7.50 6.77
CA SER A 26 11.30 8.86 7.02
C SER A 26 11.21 9.61 5.70
N MET A 27 10.08 10.28 5.46
CA MET A 27 9.89 11.12 4.28
C MET A 27 11.10 12.05 4.15
N PRO A 28 11.67 12.21 2.94
CA PRO A 28 12.75 13.16 2.74
C PRO A 28 12.27 14.55 3.20
N LYS A 29 13.21 15.40 3.63
CA LYS A 29 12.86 16.78 3.99
C LYS A 29 12.22 17.47 2.79
N MET A 30 10.91 17.59 2.84
CA MET A 30 10.12 18.25 1.82
C MET A 30 9.99 19.73 2.15
N ASN A 31 10.09 20.58 1.12
CA ASN A 31 9.80 21.99 1.29
C ASN A 31 8.28 22.21 1.17
N PRO A 32 7.58 22.53 2.27
CA PRO A 32 6.13 22.66 2.26
C PRO A 32 5.64 23.76 1.31
N CYS A 33 6.41 24.84 1.13
CA CYS A 33 6.06 25.91 0.21
C CYS A 33 6.09 25.45 -1.25
N VAL A 34 7.03 24.57 -1.62
CA VAL A 34 7.10 24.01 -2.97
C VAL A 34 5.93 23.07 -3.23
N ILE A 35 5.57 22.24 -2.25
CA ILE A 35 4.40 21.35 -2.36
C ILE A 35 3.12 22.16 -2.51
N MET A 36 2.93 23.20 -1.68
CA MET A 36 1.74 24.05 -1.77
C MET A 36 1.65 24.75 -3.12
N ALA A 37 2.77 25.31 -3.62
CA ALA A 37 2.79 25.96 -4.93
C ALA A 37 2.44 24.99 -6.08
N LEU A 38 2.80 23.71 -5.97
CA LEU A 38 2.39 22.68 -6.93
C LEU A 38 0.88 22.38 -6.81
N ILE A 39 0.37 22.23 -5.58
CA ILE A 39 -1.06 22.00 -5.34
C ILE A 39 -1.90 23.17 -5.90
N ASP A 40 -1.47 24.41 -5.68
CA ASP A 40 -2.15 25.62 -6.18
C ASP A 40 -2.17 25.71 -7.71
N GLN A 41 -1.24 25.02 -8.39
CA GLN A 41 -1.16 24.97 -9.86
C GLN A 41 -1.88 23.75 -10.45
N TRP A 42 -2.46 22.87 -9.64
CA TRP A 42 -3.18 21.70 -10.10
C TRP A 42 -4.58 22.09 -10.61
N LEU A 43 -4.88 21.75 -11.87
CA LEU A 43 -6.23 21.84 -12.44
C LEU A 43 -6.95 20.49 -12.32
N PRO A 44 -7.92 20.34 -11.42
CA PRO A 44 -8.60 19.07 -11.20
C PRO A 44 -9.44 18.62 -12.41
N GLU A 45 -9.89 19.54 -13.27
CA GLU A 45 -10.72 19.24 -14.44
C GLU A 45 -9.95 18.48 -15.53
N THR A 46 -8.67 18.78 -15.71
CA THR A 46 -7.83 18.15 -16.75
C THR A 46 -6.77 17.22 -16.18
N HIS A 47 -6.61 17.19 -14.85
CA HIS A 47 -5.54 16.47 -14.15
C HIS A 47 -4.13 16.89 -14.64
N THR A 48 -3.92 18.19 -14.81
CA THR A 48 -2.64 18.77 -15.23
C THR A 48 -2.21 19.92 -14.32
N PHE A 49 -0.93 20.25 -14.33
CA PHE A 49 -0.39 21.43 -13.67
C PHE A 49 -0.29 22.60 -14.66
N HIS A 50 -0.71 23.80 -14.25
CA HIS A 50 -0.49 25.02 -15.01
C HIS A 50 0.74 25.77 -14.52
N PHE A 51 1.81 25.71 -15.31
CA PHE A 51 2.99 26.54 -15.12
C PHE A 51 2.97 27.71 -16.08
N TYR A 52 3.81 28.72 -15.84
CA TYR A 52 4.06 29.81 -16.80
C TYR A 52 4.55 29.31 -18.16
N ALA A 53 5.15 28.12 -18.21
CA ALA A 53 5.63 27.48 -19.44
C ALA A 53 4.53 26.70 -20.20
N GLY A 54 3.31 26.61 -19.65
CA GLY A 54 2.19 25.85 -20.22
C GLY A 54 1.63 24.79 -19.27
N GLU A 55 0.79 23.92 -19.82
CA GLU A 55 0.23 22.77 -19.12
C GLU A 55 1.23 21.60 -19.06
N MET A 56 1.33 20.95 -17.91
CA MET A 56 2.15 19.78 -17.68
C MET A 56 1.28 18.64 -17.15
N THR A 57 1.13 17.58 -17.93
CA THR A 57 0.42 16.36 -17.52
C THR A 57 1.36 15.43 -16.78
N VAL A 58 0.91 14.91 -15.63
CA VAL A 58 1.63 13.85 -14.92
C VAL A 58 1.43 12.52 -15.65
N THR A 59 2.52 11.89 -16.04
CA THR A 59 2.54 10.59 -16.69
C THR A 59 2.54 9.45 -15.69
N LEU A 60 2.09 8.26 -16.11
CA LEU A 60 2.18 7.05 -15.26
C LEU A 60 3.63 6.74 -14.86
N GLN A 61 4.61 7.07 -15.71
CA GLN A 61 6.04 6.96 -15.45
C GLN A 61 6.47 7.81 -14.25
N GLU A 62 6.00 9.05 -14.16
CA GLU A 62 6.30 9.95 -13.05
C GLU A 62 5.59 9.50 -11.77
N VAL A 63 4.33 9.04 -11.85
CA VAL A 63 3.64 8.46 -10.70
C VAL A 63 4.39 7.24 -10.16
N SER A 64 4.87 6.37 -11.05
CA SER A 64 5.67 5.19 -10.68
C SER A 64 7.01 5.57 -10.06
N LEU A 65 7.66 6.63 -10.55
CA LEU A 65 8.90 7.15 -9.97
C LEU A 65 8.67 7.70 -8.56
N ILE A 66 7.60 8.48 -8.36
CA ILE A 66 7.27 9.11 -7.08
C ILE A 66 6.85 8.06 -6.04
N THR A 67 6.05 7.08 -6.45
CA THR A 67 5.50 6.07 -5.53
C THR A 67 6.41 4.85 -5.38
N GLY A 68 7.27 4.55 -6.35
CA GLY A 68 8.00 3.28 -6.43
C GLY A 68 7.11 2.08 -6.81
N LEU A 69 5.85 2.31 -7.21
CA LEU A 69 4.94 1.25 -7.65
C LEU A 69 5.19 0.90 -9.12
N PRO A 70 5.24 -0.39 -9.49
CA PRO A 70 5.47 -0.81 -10.87
C PRO A 70 4.23 -0.55 -11.76
N ILE A 71 4.44 0.01 -12.95
CA ILE A 71 3.39 0.22 -13.97
C ILE A 71 3.03 -1.10 -14.68
N LYS A 72 4.04 -1.93 -14.90
CA LYS A 72 3.90 -3.22 -15.59
C LYS A 72 3.88 -4.33 -14.57
N GLY A 73 3.01 -5.31 -14.76
CA GLY A 73 2.89 -6.47 -13.89
C GLY A 73 1.47 -7.00 -13.87
N HIS A 74 1.23 -7.99 -13.01
CA HIS A 74 -0.12 -8.44 -12.74
C HIS A 74 -0.80 -7.41 -11.83
N PRO A 75 -2.01 -6.94 -12.16
CA PRO A 75 -2.74 -6.05 -11.28
C PRO A 75 -3.04 -6.79 -9.97
N ILE A 76 -2.89 -6.09 -8.86
CA ILE A 76 -3.32 -6.60 -7.57
C ILE A 76 -4.83 -6.31 -7.47
N CYS A 77 -5.64 -7.32 -7.77
CA CYS A 77 -7.10 -7.24 -7.67
C CYS A 77 -7.56 -7.89 -6.36
N PHE A 78 -8.28 -7.16 -5.53
CA PHE A 78 -8.99 -7.69 -4.38
C PHE A 78 -10.49 -7.43 -4.57
N SER A 79 -11.27 -8.48 -4.77
CA SER A 79 -12.73 -8.40 -4.67
C SER A 79 -13.13 -8.92 -3.30
N THR A 80 -13.81 -8.09 -2.53
CA THR A 80 -14.39 -8.45 -1.23
C THR A 80 -15.83 -8.95 -1.35
N ASP A 81 -16.40 -8.83 -2.56
CA ASP A 81 -17.82 -9.07 -2.84
C ASP A 81 -18.05 -10.47 -3.44
N SER A 82 -16.99 -11.28 -3.57
CA SER A 82 -17.09 -12.65 -4.08
C SER A 82 -17.43 -13.64 -2.97
N ASP A 83 -18.34 -14.56 -3.26
CA ASP A 83 -18.52 -15.80 -2.50
C ASP A 83 -17.15 -16.51 -2.40
N GLY A 84 -16.63 -16.67 -1.18
CA GLY A 84 -15.32 -17.27 -0.92
C GLY A 84 -14.17 -16.31 -0.60
N TRP A 85 -14.42 -15.00 -0.45
CA TRP A 85 -13.38 -14.05 0.00
C TRP A 85 -12.71 -14.48 1.31
N HIS A 86 -13.50 -14.99 2.25
CA HIS A 86 -13.03 -15.49 3.54
C HIS A 86 -12.04 -16.66 3.40
N GLU A 87 -12.36 -17.63 2.55
CA GLU A 87 -11.50 -18.80 2.26
C GLU A 87 -10.22 -18.38 1.53
N ILE A 88 -10.32 -17.42 0.60
CA ILE A 88 -9.16 -16.88 -0.10
C ILE A 88 -8.22 -16.17 0.88
N MET A 89 -8.77 -15.36 1.80
CA MET A 89 -7.96 -14.70 2.82
C MET A 89 -7.33 -15.69 3.79
N ASP A 90 -8.07 -16.71 4.22
CA ASP A 90 -7.50 -17.79 5.03
C ASP A 90 -6.33 -18.48 4.31
N GLY A 91 -6.48 -18.82 3.02
CA GLY A 91 -5.38 -19.39 2.23
C GLY A 91 -4.19 -18.44 2.00
N LEU A 92 -4.43 -17.12 1.96
CA LEU A 92 -3.38 -16.12 1.71
C LEU A 92 -2.61 -15.73 2.96
N ILE A 93 -3.29 -15.53 4.09
CA ILE A 93 -2.72 -14.99 5.33
C ILE A 93 -2.90 -15.90 6.56
N GLY A 94 -3.46 -17.10 6.37
CA GLY A 94 -3.65 -18.11 7.42
C GLY A 94 -4.75 -17.77 8.43
N ARG A 95 -5.54 -16.72 8.16
CA ARG A 95 -6.58 -16.20 9.05
C ARG A 95 -7.71 -15.59 8.27
N GLU A 96 -8.93 -15.87 8.70
CA GLU A 96 -10.13 -15.23 8.19
C GLU A 96 -10.34 -13.85 8.84
N PRO A 97 -10.41 -12.76 8.06
CA PRO A 97 -10.77 -11.46 8.61
C PRO A 97 -12.19 -11.43 9.16
N GLY A 98 -12.33 -11.07 10.43
CA GLY A 98 -13.63 -10.89 11.05
C GLY A 98 -14.32 -9.63 10.53
N VAL A 99 -15.57 -9.76 10.07
CA VAL A 99 -16.42 -8.63 9.65
C VAL A 99 -16.91 -7.87 10.88
N GLN A 100 -16.08 -7.00 11.47
CA GLN A 100 -16.57 -6.03 12.45
C GLN A 100 -17.11 -4.79 11.73
N GLY A 101 -18.38 -4.86 11.29
CA GLY A 101 -19.13 -3.73 10.74
C GLY A 101 -19.32 -3.74 9.21
N LYS A 102 -19.79 -2.62 8.65
CA LYS A 102 -20.07 -2.44 7.20
C LYS A 102 -18.83 -2.45 6.29
N SER A 103 -17.63 -2.75 6.82
CA SER A 103 -16.42 -2.78 6.02
C SER A 103 -16.25 -4.15 5.37
N THR A 104 -16.30 -4.18 4.05
CA THR A 104 -15.79 -5.26 3.23
C THR A 104 -14.25 -5.31 3.36
N GLY A 105 -13.75 -6.07 4.34
CA GLY A 105 -12.30 -6.24 4.55
C GLY A 105 -11.87 -6.36 6.02
N ALA A 106 -10.57 -6.61 6.23
CA ALA A 106 -9.93 -6.44 7.53
C ALA A 106 -9.71 -4.95 7.82
N SER A 107 -10.12 -4.50 9.01
CA SER A 107 -9.75 -3.16 9.47
C SER A 107 -8.26 -3.08 9.79
N TYR A 108 -7.70 -1.86 9.78
CA TYR A 108 -6.34 -1.61 10.29
C TYR A 108 -6.15 -2.22 11.68
N HIS A 109 -7.15 -2.07 12.55
CA HIS A 109 -7.13 -2.60 13.91
C HIS A 109 -7.03 -4.13 13.93
N TRP A 110 -7.84 -4.81 13.11
CA TRP A 110 -7.81 -6.27 13.00
C TRP A 110 -6.42 -6.78 12.56
N ILE A 111 -5.81 -6.15 11.55
CA ILE A 111 -4.47 -6.55 11.08
C ILE A 111 -3.44 -6.39 12.20
N THR A 112 -3.47 -5.27 12.92
CA THR A 112 -2.53 -5.04 14.03
C THR A 112 -2.75 -5.97 15.22
N GLU A 113 -3.99 -6.37 15.50
CA GLU A 113 -4.31 -7.30 16.58
C GLU A 113 -3.80 -8.72 16.26
N HIS A 114 -3.99 -9.18 15.03
CA HIS A 114 -3.70 -10.57 14.67
C HIS A 114 -2.24 -10.75 14.20
N PHE A 115 -1.65 -9.75 13.55
CA PHE A 115 -0.29 -9.81 12.99
C PHE A 115 0.70 -8.88 13.70
N GLY A 116 0.29 -8.21 14.78
CA GLY A 116 1.17 -7.34 15.56
C GLY A 116 2.26 -8.09 16.33
N GLU A 117 1.97 -9.30 16.78
CA GLU A 117 2.90 -10.16 17.51
C GLU A 117 3.50 -11.25 16.60
N TRP A 118 4.81 -11.47 16.77
CA TRP A 118 5.61 -12.33 15.91
C TRP A 118 5.93 -13.68 16.55
N PRO A 119 5.70 -14.82 15.86
CA PRO A 119 6.16 -16.12 16.32
C PRO A 119 7.66 -16.31 16.03
N ALA A 120 8.48 -16.45 17.08
CA ALA A 120 9.94 -16.55 16.98
C ALA A 120 10.44 -17.67 16.03
N ASP A 121 9.69 -18.78 15.97
CA ASP A 121 10.02 -19.99 15.20
C ASP A 121 9.19 -20.15 13.91
N ALA A 122 8.80 -19.03 13.28
CA ALA A 122 8.02 -19.04 12.04
C ALA A 122 8.70 -19.83 10.91
N ASP A 123 7.97 -20.77 10.32
CA ASP A 123 8.36 -21.46 9.10
C ASP A 123 8.18 -20.55 7.86
N ASP A 124 8.60 -21.05 6.69
CA ASP A 124 8.57 -20.26 5.46
C ASP A 124 7.16 -19.83 5.05
N GLU A 125 6.17 -20.70 5.26
CA GLU A 125 4.77 -20.41 4.98
C GLU A 125 4.23 -19.29 5.88
N THR A 126 4.52 -19.35 7.17
CA THR A 126 4.16 -18.30 8.14
C THR A 126 4.82 -16.97 7.75
N VAL A 127 6.08 -16.98 7.32
CA VAL A 127 6.76 -15.76 6.84
C VAL A 127 6.05 -15.18 5.61
N GLN A 128 5.62 -16.01 4.66
CA GLN A 128 4.88 -15.55 3.48
C GLN A 128 3.51 -14.96 3.85
N GLN A 129 2.77 -15.59 4.76
CA GLN A 129 1.49 -15.09 5.26
C GLN A 129 1.65 -13.73 5.95
N TYR A 130 2.63 -13.60 6.86
CA TYR A 130 2.93 -12.34 7.52
C TYR A 130 3.44 -11.26 6.55
N THR A 131 4.20 -11.65 5.52
CA THR A 131 4.63 -10.71 4.45
C THR A 131 3.40 -10.14 3.74
N ARG A 132 2.42 -10.98 3.37
CA ARG A 132 1.19 -10.53 2.69
C ARG A 132 0.35 -9.63 3.60
N ALA A 133 0.21 -9.97 4.88
CA ALA A 133 -0.47 -9.14 5.88
C ALA A 133 0.23 -7.79 6.09
N TYR A 134 1.58 -7.79 6.11
CA TYR A 134 2.38 -6.56 6.18
C TYR A 134 2.20 -5.68 4.94
N LEU A 135 2.20 -6.26 3.73
CA LEU A 135 1.94 -5.52 2.50
C LEU A 135 0.53 -4.90 2.51
N TRP A 136 -0.47 -5.66 2.97
CA TRP A 136 -1.83 -5.15 3.12
C TRP A 136 -1.89 -3.98 4.13
N TYR A 137 -1.23 -4.13 5.28
CA TYR A 137 -1.12 -3.07 6.29
C TYR A 137 -0.56 -1.78 5.70
N VAL A 138 0.58 -1.87 5.01
CA VAL A 138 1.28 -0.71 4.44
C VAL A 138 0.44 -0.05 3.34
N VAL A 139 -0.13 -0.82 2.42
CA VAL A 139 -0.93 -0.29 1.31
C VAL A 139 -2.19 0.40 1.82
N THR A 140 -2.91 -0.20 2.77
CA THR A 140 -4.10 0.39 3.38
C THR A 140 -3.77 1.72 4.07
N TRP A 141 -2.68 1.74 4.85
CA TRP A 141 -2.25 2.94 5.59
C TRP A 141 -1.72 4.06 4.69
N THR A 142 -1.07 3.75 3.58
CA THR A 142 -0.37 4.76 2.77
C THR A 142 -1.22 5.28 1.61
N LEU A 143 -1.96 4.40 0.92
CA LEU A 143 -2.72 4.78 -0.28
C LEU A 143 -4.19 5.10 0.03
N PHE A 144 -4.76 4.49 1.07
CA PHE A 144 -6.21 4.52 1.31
C PHE A 144 -6.64 5.16 2.64
N PHE A 145 -5.69 5.53 3.51
CA PHE A 145 -5.98 6.11 4.83
C PHE A 145 -6.69 7.48 4.76
N ASN A 146 -6.70 8.14 3.60
CA ASN A 146 -7.44 9.39 3.36
C ASN A 146 -8.72 9.19 2.54
N ARG A 147 -9.67 8.41 3.07
CA ARG A 147 -11.10 8.58 2.77
C ARG A 147 -11.86 9.05 4.02
N LEU A 148 -11.58 10.28 4.42
CA LEU A 148 -12.50 11.12 5.19
C LEU A 148 -12.70 12.41 4.38
N VAL A 149 -13.66 12.36 3.45
CA VAL A 149 -14.41 13.54 2.99
C VAL A 149 -15.85 13.28 3.39
#